data_AF-T2KKW2-F1
#
_entry.id   AF-T2KKW2-F1
#
_cell.length_a   1.000
_cell.length_b   1.000
_cell.length_c   1.000
_cell.angle_alpha   90.00
_cell.angle_beta   90.00
_cell.angle_gamma   90.00
#
_symmetry.space_group_name_H-M   'P 1'
#
loop_
_entity.id
_entity.type
_entity.pdbx_description
1 polymer ?
#
loop_
_entity_poly.entity_id
_entity_poly.type
_entity_poly.pdbx_seq_one_letter_code
_entity_poly.pdbx_strand_id
1 'polypeptide(L)'
;MNVGKSLFVNVLKNVFVSVFVSLIITACSTDDDTSLQSYTLEDLEVMHNNSSKTWRLQAYYRNYDTNLSEQNDCLVDDIYTFKPAGEVDVISGTESCYYGGSEIAEAQYTFYEESGSVFFTMIRGKITEDITSSTSFSLKLTDLSANRMVFSASDSLDNASALVFVAD
;
A
#
# COMPACT_ATOMS: atom_id res chain seq x y z
N MET A 1 -73.82 -38.23 3.53
CA MET A 1 -74.39 -38.24 2.17
C MET A 1 -74.69 -36.79 1.77
N ASN A 2 -74.21 -36.39 0.57
CA ASN A 2 -74.35 -35.13 -0.20
C ASN A 2 -73.87 -33.81 0.45
N VAL A 3 -72.74 -33.17 0.08
CA VAL A 3 -72.05 -32.75 -1.19
C VAL A 3 -72.42 -31.33 -1.67
N GLY A 4 -71.41 -30.49 -1.88
CA GLY A 4 -71.40 -29.36 -2.84
C GLY A 4 -70.97 -28.00 -2.25
N LYS A 5 -69.67 -27.65 -2.15
CA LYS A 5 -68.86 -26.85 -3.10
C LYS A 5 -69.48 -25.52 -3.58
N SER A 6 -68.83 -24.40 -3.26
CA SER A 6 -68.41 -23.41 -4.28
C SER A 6 -67.32 -22.48 -3.74
N LEU A 7 -66.23 -22.40 -4.50
CA LEU A 7 -65.04 -21.57 -4.33
C LEU A 7 -65.16 -20.38 -5.31
N PHE A 8 -64.96 -19.14 -4.84
CA PHE A 8 -64.51 -18.00 -5.64
C PHE A 8 -63.69 -17.13 -4.67
N VAL A 9 -62.36 -17.30 -4.58
CA VAL A 9 -61.33 -16.71 -5.45
C VAL A 9 -61.29 -15.18 -5.36
N ASN A 10 -60.29 -14.75 -4.57
CA ASN A 10 -59.34 -13.66 -4.84
C ASN A 10 -59.61 -12.19 -4.47
N VAL A 11 -58.73 -11.75 -3.54
CA VAL A 11 -57.74 -10.66 -3.73
C VAL A 11 -58.23 -9.23 -3.46
N LEU A 12 -57.28 -8.44 -2.93
CA LEU A 12 -57.20 -6.99 -2.73
C LEU A 12 -57.73 -6.53 -1.35
N LYS A 13 -57.05 -5.71 -0.56
CA LYS A 13 -55.77 -5.00 -0.70
C LYS A 13 -55.46 -4.39 0.68
N ASN A 14 -54.20 -4.47 1.12
CA ASN A 14 -53.45 -3.55 1.98
C ASN A 14 -54.19 -2.67 3.01
N VAL A 15 -53.82 -2.77 4.29
CA VAL A 15 -53.36 -1.61 5.09
C VAL A 15 -52.32 -2.07 6.12
N PHE A 16 -51.09 -1.55 5.95
CA PHE A 16 -50.08 -1.16 6.95
C PHE A 16 -50.31 -1.55 8.42
N VAL A 17 -49.29 -2.13 9.07
CA VAL A 17 -48.44 -1.39 10.04
C VAL A 17 -47.19 -2.24 10.33
N SER A 18 -46.06 -1.61 10.01
CA SER A 18 -44.70 -1.97 10.37
C SER A 18 -44.49 -1.91 11.88
N VAL A 19 -43.98 -2.97 12.49
CA VAL A 19 -43.19 -2.89 13.74
C VAL A 19 -41.92 -3.71 13.53
N PHE A 20 -40.89 -3.00 13.08
CA PHE A 20 -39.49 -3.34 13.25
C PHE A 20 -39.17 -3.57 14.72
N VAL A 21 -38.78 -4.78 15.12
CA VAL A 21 -37.75 -5.00 16.15
C VAL A 21 -37.04 -6.31 15.84
N SER A 22 -36.17 -6.29 14.82
CA SER A 22 -35.13 -7.33 14.69
C SER A 22 -33.95 -6.89 15.55
N LEU A 23 -33.95 -7.28 16.83
CA LEU A 23 -32.78 -7.23 17.69
C LEU A 23 -31.80 -8.31 17.22
N ILE A 24 -31.08 -8.03 16.14
CA ILE A 24 -29.86 -8.78 15.81
C ILE A 24 -28.78 -8.14 16.68
N ILE A 25 -28.54 -8.73 17.85
CA ILE A 25 -27.38 -8.44 18.66
C ILE A 25 -26.20 -9.10 17.94
N THR A 26 -25.65 -8.43 16.94
CA THR A 26 -24.30 -8.74 16.47
C THR A 26 -23.36 -8.37 17.60
N ALA A 27 -22.88 -9.37 18.34
CA ALA A 27 -21.67 -9.24 19.11
C ALA A 27 -20.55 -8.95 18.11
N CYS A 28 -20.15 -7.68 17.99
CA CYS A 28 -18.84 -7.34 17.45
C CYS A 28 -17.81 -7.92 18.43
N SER A 29 -17.20 -9.06 18.09
CA SER A 29 -15.85 -9.30 18.58
C SER A 29 -14.99 -8.23 17.93
N THR A 30 -14.47 -7.30 18.73
CA THR A 30 -13.23 -6.61 18.39
C THR A 30 -12.12 -7.64 18.55
N ASP A 31 -12.00 -8.50 17.54
CA ASP A 31 -10.73 -9.14 17.25
C ASP A 31 -9.88 -8.05 16.61
N ASP A 32 -9.14 -7.29 17.43
CA ASP A 32 -7.95 -6.58 16.97
C ASP A 32 -6.89 -7.65 16.62
N ASP A 33 -7.18 -8.45 15.60
CA ASP A 33 -6.18 -9.21 14.88
C ASP A 33 -5.42 -8.17 14.05
N THR A 34 -4.37 -7.59 14.62
CA THR A 34 -3.29 -7.01 13.82
C THR A 34 -2.65 -8.17 13.05
N SER A 35 -3.31 -8.65 12.00
CA SER A 35 -2.76 -9.66 11.12
C SER A 35 -1.51 -9.07 10.50
N LEU A 36 -0.35 -9.58 10.90
CA LEU A 36 0.91 -9.24 10.24
C LEU A 36 0.75 -9.59 8.76
N GLN A 37 0.72 -8.56 7.90
CA GLN A 37 0.59 -8.76 6.46
C GLN A 37 1.80 -9.56 5.97
N SER A 38 1.53 -10.73 5.38
CA SER A 38 2.52 -11.62 4.78
C SER A 38 2.27 -11.76 3.29
N TYR A 39 3.34 -11.67 2.50
CA TYR A 39 3.31 -11.79 1.04
C TYR A 39 3.93 -13.10 0.58
N THR A 40 3.48 -13.59 -0.57
CA THR A 40 4.04 -14.72 -1.31
C THR A 40 4.80 -14.22 -2.54
N LEU A 41 5.57 -15.10 -3.20
CA LEU A 41 6.22 -14.76 -4.48
C LEU A 41 5.21 -14.34 -5.55
N GLU A 42 4.02 -14.96 -5.58
CA GLU A 42 2.95 -14.63 -6.52
C GLU A 42 2.42 -13.20 -6.26
N ASP A 43 2.30 -12.79 -5.00
CA ASP A 43 1.89 -11.42 -4.67
C ASP A 43 2.92 -10.38 -5.19
N LEU A 44 4.21 -10.71 -5.18
CA LEU A 44 5.27 -9.81 -5.66
C LEU A 44 5.24 -9.59 -7.17
N GLU A 45 4.53 -10.44 -7.93
CA GLU A 45 4.31 -10.19 -9.35
C GLU A 45 3.61 -8.85 -9.58
N VAL A 46 2.82 -8.36 -8.62
CA VAL A 46 2.20 -7.02 -8.68
C VAL A 46 3.25 -5.91 -8.74
N MET A 47 4.41 -6.09 -8.10
CA MET A 47 5.48 -5.10 -8.02
C MET A 47 6.27 -4.96 -9.32
N HIS A 48 6.44 -6.05 -10.08
CA HIS A 48 7.32 -6.08 -11.26
C HIS A 48 6.70 -6.70 -12.52
N ASN A 49 5.44 -7.11 -12.49
CA ASN A 49 4.70 -7.73 -13.60
C ASN A 49 5.50 -8.83 -14.34
N ASN A 50 6.13 -9.73 -13.59
CA ASN A 50 7.01 -10.81 -14.09
C ASN A 50 8.25 -10.38 -14.92
N SER A 51 8.51 -9.10 -15.13
CA SER A 51 9.66 -8.62 -15.90
C SER A 51 10.17 -7.27 -15.40
N SER A 52 9.36 -6.24 -15.55
CA SER A 52 9.57 -4.96 -14.90
C SER A 52 8.26 -4.18 -14.81
N LYS A 53 8.15 -3.31 -13.80
CA LYS A 53 7.05 -2.37 -13.68
C LYS A 53 7.56 -1.07 -13.09
N THR A 54 7.15 0.03 -13.70
CA THR A 54 7.48 1.38 -13.25
C THR A 54 6.45 1.87 -12.24
N TRP A 55 6.95 2.50 -11.20
CA TRP A 55 6.20 3.12 -10.12
C TRP A 55 6.69 4.55 -9.93
N ARG A 56 5.75 5.44 -9.62
CA ARG A 56 6.04 6.81 -9.20
C ARG A 56 5.82 6.92 -7.71
N LEU A 57 6.77 7.55 -7.03
CA LEU A 57 6.54 7.93 -5.65
C LEU A 57 5.58 9.12 -5.65
N GLN A 58 4.41 8.94 -5.04
CA GLN A 58 3.45 10.02 -4.85
C GLN A 58 3.83 10.91 -3.66
N ALA A 59 4.37 10.31 -2.59
CA ALA A 59 4.78 11.03 -1.39
C ALA A 59 5.78 10.24 -0.53
N TYR A 60 6.67 10.97 0.13
CA TYR A 60 7.45 10.50 1.27
C TYR A 60 7.06 11.25 2.54
N TYR A 61 6.52 10.52 3.52
CA TYR A 61 6.13 11.05 4.81
C TYR A 61 7.18 10.76 5.88
N ARG A 62 7.43 11.74 6.76
CA ARG A 62 8.08 11.54 8.07
C ARG A 62 7.08 11.09 9.12
N ASN A 63 5.84 11.54 8.98
CA ASN A 63 4.69 11.11 9.76
C ASN A 63 3.51 11.01 8.79
N TYR A 64 3.02 9.78 8.57
CA TYR A 64 2.02 9.49 7.57
C TYR A 64 0.81 10.43 7.64
N ASP A 65 0.39 10.92 6.48
CA ASP A 65 -0.76 11.81 6.29
C ASP A 65 -0.73 13.14 7.08
N THR A 66 0.40 13.44 7.73
CA THR A 66 0.54 14.62 8.59
C THR A 66 1.70 15.50 8.15
N ASN A 67 2.88 14.90 7.92
CA ASN A 67 4.10 15.63 7.61
C ASN A 67 4.88 14.94 6.48
N LEU A 68 5.01 15.65 5.35
CA LEU A 68 5.95 15.26 4.31
C LEU A 68 7.39 15.38 4.82
N SER A 69 8.25 14.51 4.30
CA SER A 69 9.69 14.58 4.49
C SER A 69 10.27 15.79 3.76
N GLU A 70 11.37 16.33 4.27
CA GLU A 70 12.13 17.38 3.59
C GLU A 70 12.74 16.89 2.26
N GLN A 71 12.87 15.58 2.09
CA GLN A 71 13.32 14.96 0.83
C GLN A 71 12.16 14.63 -0.12
N ASN A 72 10.91 14.97 0.21
CA ASN A 72 9.75 14.58 -0.59
C ASN A 72 9.91 15.02 -2.04
N ASP A 73 10.17 16.31 -2.27
CA ASP A 73 10.13 16.91 -3.60
C ASP A 73 11.14 16.30 -4.57
N CYS A 74 12.33 15.95 -4.08
CA CYS A 74 13.33 15.26 -4.91
C CYS A 74 13.00 13.78 -5.13
N LEU A 75 12.45 13.06 -4.14
CA LEU A 75 12.15 11.64 -4.28
C LEU A 75 10.92 11.36 -5.15
N VAL A 76 9.93 12.27 -5.18
CA VAL A 76 8.74 12.13 -6.03
C VAL A 76 9.03 12.43 -7.51
N ASP A 77 10.12 13.14 -7.80
CA ASP A 77 10.55 13.45 -9.17
C ASP A 77 11.26 12.26 -9.84
N ASP A 78 11.73 11.30 -9.04
CA ASP A 78 12.41 10.10 -9.54
C ASP A 78 11.46 9.08 -10.20
N ILE A 79 12.04 8.22 -11.02
CA ILE A 79 11.38 7.06 -11.62
C ILE A 79 11.93 5.77 -11.01
N TYR A 80 11.06 4.90 -10.52
CA TYR A 80 11.45 3.63 -9.91
C TYR A 80 10.95 2.48 -10.77
N THR A 81 11.85 1.65 -11.29
CA THR A 81 11.48 0.46 -12.06
C THR A 81 11.86 -0.79 -11.29
N PHE A 82 10.84 -1.46 -10.76
CA PHE A 82 10.97 -2.69 -9.99
C PHE A 82 11.12 -3.87 -10.95
N LYS A 83 12.07 -4.76 -10.66
CA LYS A 83 12.37 -5.96 -11.42
C LYS A 83 12.34 -7.19 -10.50
N PRO A 84 12.19 -8.42 -11.06
CA PRO A 84 12.38 -9.64 -10.30
C PRO A 84 13.73 -9.68 -9.57
N ALA A 85 13.83 -10.52 -8.54
CA ALA A 85 15.03 -10.75 -7.74
C ALA A 85 15.52 -9.54 -6.92
N GLY A 86 14.67 -8.55 -6.65
CA GLY A 86 14.97 -7.49 -5.69
C GLY A 86 15.62 -6.22 -6.28
N GLU A 87 15.83 -6.18 -7.59
CA GLU A 87 16.46 -5.04 -8.27
C GLU A 87 15.44 -3.91 -8.49
N VAL A 88 15.87 -2.67 -8.22
CA VAL A 88 15.10 -1.46 -8.51
C VAL A 88 15.99 -0.45 -9.22
N ASP A 89 15.70 -0.17 -10.49
CA ASP A 89 16.38 0.92 -11.19
C ASP A 89 15.77 2.25 -10.73
N VAL A 90 16.64 3.21 -10.39
CA VAL A 90 16.24 4.57 -10.06
C VAL A 90 16.78 5.51 -11.12
N ILE A 91 15.89 6.23 -11.79
CA ILE A 91 16.26 7.33 -12.69
C ILE A 91 15.98 8.62 -11.91
N SER A 92 17.05 9.33 -11.56
CA SER A 92 16.93 10.61 -10.86
C SER A 92 16.15 11.64 -11.67
N GLY A 93 15.29 12.38 -10.98
CA GLY A 93 14.60 13.54 -11.51
C GLY A 93 15.52 14.75 -11.73
N THR A 94 14.87 15.88 -12.01
CA THR A 94 15.45 17.23 -12.05
C THR A 94 15.63 17.88 -10.67
N GLU A 95 14.80 17.52 -9.71
CA GLU A 95 14.87 18.01 -8.34
C GLU A 95 15.95 17.28 -7.54
N SER A 96 16.95 18.03 -7.09
CA SER A 96 18.13 17.50 -6.39
C SER A 96 17.85 17.33 -4.90
N CYS A 97 18.17 16.15 -4.35
CA CYS A 97 18.12 15.93 -2.90
C CYS A 97 19.30 16.58 -2.16
N TYR A 98 20.40 16.87 -2.86
CA TYR A 98 21.62 17.45 -2.30
C TYR A 98 22.25 18.49 -3.24
N TYR A 99 22.24 19.75 -2.81
CA TYR A 99 22.90 20.82 -3.57
C TYR A 99 24.43 20.62 -3.69
N GLY A 100 24.95 20.84 -4.91
CA GLY A 100 26.38 21.12 -5.15
C GLY A 100 27.27 19.94 -5.51
N GLY A 101 26.74 18.83 -6.05
CA GLY A 101 27.54 17.69 -6.52
C GLY A 101 26.75 16.70 -7.37
N SER A 102 27.40 15.58 -7.74
CA SER A 102 26.70 14.44 -8.34
C SER A 102 25.94 13.67 -7.25
N GLU A 103 24.79 13.10 -7.59
CA GLU A 103 23.95 12.37 -6.64
C GLU A 103 24.06 10.85 -6.80
N ILE A 104 23.92 10.15 -5.68
CA ILE A 104 23.70 8.71 -5.61
C ILE A 104 22.21 8.51 -5.35
N ALA A 105 21.57 7.74 -6.23
CA ALA A 105 20.19 7.31 -6.09
C ALA A 105 20.13 5.82 -6.41
N GLU A 106 20.05 5.00 -5.36
CA GLU A 106 20.01 3.54 -5.48
C GLU A 106 18.85 3.00 -4.64
N ALA A 107 18.23 1.93 -5.13
CA ALA A 107 17.19 1.23 -4.40
C ALA A 107 17.21 -0.27 -4.68
N GLN A 108 16.68 -1.03 -3.73
CA GLN A 108 16.44 -2.46 -3.88
C GLN A 108 15.28 -2.88 -2.98
N TYR A 109 14.70 -4.06 -3.23
CA TYR A 109 13.82 -4.70 -2.28
C TYR A 109 14.29 -6.11 -1.93
N THR A 110 13.99 -6.55 -0.72
CA THR A 110 14.32 -7.90 -0.22
C THR A 110 13.05 -8.59 0.22
N PHE A 111 12.85 -9.83 -0.23
CA PHE A 111 11.76 -10.70 0.22
C PHE A 111 12.28 -11.77 1.17
N TYR A 112 11.71 -11.84 2.37
CA TYR A 112 12.00 -12.83 3.40
C TYR A 112 10.90 -13.88 3.42
N GLU A 113 11.04 -14.90 2.57
CA GLU A 113 10.02 -15.93 2.30
C GLU A 113 9.49 -16.60 3.57
N GLU A 114 10.34 -16.90 4.55
CA GLU A 114 9.94 -17.52 5.83
C GLU A 114 8.89 -16.71 6.61
N SER A 115 8.93 -15.38 6.47
CA SER A 115 8.06 -14.43 7.18
C SER A 115 7.02 -13.76 6.28
N GLY A 116 7.13 -13.95 4.96
CA GLY A 116 6.39 -13.19 3.97
C GLY A 116 6.67 -11.67 3.98
N SER A 117 7.74 -11.21 4.63
CA SER A 117 8.03 -9.77 4.73
C SER A 117 8.82 -9.26 3.54
N VAL A 118 8.45 -8.08 3.04
CA VAL A 118 9.19 -7.38 1.98
C VAL A 118 9.72 -6.07 2.54
N PHE A 119 10.97 -5.75 2.27
CA PHE A 119 11.60 -4.50 2.67
C PHE A 119 12.14 -3.77 1.46
N PHE A 120 11.86 -2.47 1.35
CA PHE A 120 12.46 -1.58 0.37
C PHE A 120 13.56 -0.77 1.04
N THR A 121 14.75 -0.81 0.46
CA THR A 121 15.92 -0.07 0.94
C THR A 121 16.32 0.94 -0.10
N MET A 122 16.49 2.19 0.34
CA MET A 122 16.96 3.29 -0.51
C MET A 122 18.29 3.79 0.03
N ILE A 123 19.17 4.18 -0.89
CA ILE A 123 20.40 4.92 -0.61
C ILE A 123 20.33 6.23 -1.40
N ARG A 124 20.45 7.35 -0.68
CA ARG A 124 20.61 8.68 -1.25
C ARG A 124 21.92 9.25 -0.79
N GLY A 125 22.67 9.87 -1.68
CA GLY A 125 23.92 10.50 -1.29
C GLY A 125 24.37 11.58 -2.24
N LYS A 126 25.40 12.30 -1.79
CA LYS A 126 26.13 13.28 -2.59
C LYS A 126 27.57 12.85 -2.71
N ILE A 127 28.12 13.06 -3.89
CA ILE A 127 29.54 12.94 -4.18
C ILE A 127 30.02 14.36 -4.49
N THR A 128 30.91 14.86 -3.63
CA THR A 128 31.73 16.04 -3.93
C THR A 128 33.15 15.59 -4.28
N GLU A 129 34.01 16.51 -4.73
CA GLU A 129 35.40 16.21 -5.12
C GLU A 129 36.17 15.48 -4.00
N ASP A 130 35.87 15.79 -2.74
CA ASP A 130 36.62 15.30 -1.58
C ASP A 130 35.84 14.34 -0.67
N ILE A 131 34.50 14.30 -0.76
CA ILE A 131 33.65 13.61 0.21
C ILE A 131 32.45 12.94 -0.47
N THR A 132 32.31 11.64 -0.23
CA THR A 132 31.04 10.92 -0.42
C THR A 132 30.29 10.85 0.89
N SER A 133 29.05 11.34 0.90
CA SER A 133 28.14 11.22 2.05
C SER A 133 26.83 10.61 1.58
N SER A 134 26.40 9.54 2.22
CA SER A 134 25.15 8.86 1.92
C SER A 134 24.32 8.62 3.17
N THR A 135 23.01 8.61 2.98
CA THR A 135 22.01 8.14 3.91
C THR A 135 21.35 6.91 3.33
N SER A 136 21.10 5.91 4.18
CA SER A 136 20.32 4.74 3.81
C SER A 136 19.20 4.54 4.82
N PHE A 137 18.04 4.11 4.33
CA PHE A 137 16.93 3.69 5.16
C PHE A 137 16.20 2.52 4.51
N SER A 138 15.49 1.74 5.34
CA SER A 138 14.71 0.59 4.90
C SER A 138 13.33 0.64 5.54
N LEU A 139 12.29 0.34 4.75
CA LEU A 139 10.89 0.35 5.17
C LEU A 139 10.22 -0.97 4.75
N LYS A 140 9.30 -1.47 5.58
CA LYS A 140 8.56 -2.71 5.33
C LYS A 140 7.35 -2.45 4.45
N LEU A 141 7.05 -3.34 3.52
CA LEU A 141 5.82 -3.31 2.72
C LEU A 141 4.62 -3.57 3.64
N THR A 142 3.66 -2.66 3.61
CA THR A 142 2.45 -2.69 4.46
C THR A 142 1.16 -2.73 3.64
N ASP A 143 1.20 -2.26 2.39
CA ASP A 143 0.07 -2.34 1.47
C ASP A 143 0.59 -2.61 0.04
N LEU A 144 -0.07 -3.52 -0.66
CA LEU A 144 0.24 -3.85 -2.05
C LEU A 144 -1.05 -4.14 -2.81
N SER A 145 -1.27 -3.37 -3.87
CA SER A 145 -2.36 -3.54 -4.81
C SER A 145 -1.89 -3.25 -6.23
N ALA A 146 -2.74 -3.48 -7.23
CA ALA A 146 -2.39 -3.30 -8.64
C ALA A 146 -1.83 -1.90 -8.96
N ASN A 147 -2.28 -0.88 -8.23
CA ASN A 147 -2.08 0.54 -8.53
C ASN A 147 -1.51 1.34 -7.35
N ARG A 148 -1.26 0.70 -6.20
CA ARG A 148 -0.69 1.34 -5.01
C ARG A 148 0.21 0.39 -4.23
N MET A 149 1.34 0.90 -3.76
CA MET A 149 2.28 0.18 -2.91
C MET A 149 2.78 1.10 -1.79
N VAL A 150 2.77 0.64 -0.55
CA VAL A 150 3.17 1.43 0.62
C VAL A 150 4.23 0.72 1.44
N PHE A 151 5.37 1.38 1.61
CA PHE A 151 6.39 0.94 2.56
C PHE A 151 6.38 1.85 3.78
N SER A 152 6.41 1.28 5.00
CA SER A 152 6.36 2.02 6.25
C SER A 152 7.34 1.50 7.30
N ALA A 153 7.68 2.35 8.27
CA ALA A 153 8.52 2.01 9.41
C ALA A 153 7.80 1.19 10.50
N SER A 154 6.46 1.10 10.42
CA SER A 154 5.60 0.37 11.34
C SER A 154 4.52 -0.37 10.54
N ASP A 155 3.95 -1.43 11.13
CA ASP A 155 2.79 -2.13 10.56
C ASP A 155 1.53 -1.22 10.60
N SER A 156 1.51 -0.25 11.49
CA SER A 156 0.53 0.85 11.52
C SER A 156 1.11 2.09 10.84
N LEU A 157 0.33 2.76 9.99
CA LEU A 157 0.78 4.02 9.38
C LEU A 157 0.79 5.19 10.38
N ASP A 158 0.08 5.08 11.50
CA ASP A 158 0.00 6.11 12.53
C ASP A 158 1.38 6.55 13.02
N ASN A 159 1.74 7.81 12.73
CA ASN A 159 3.01 8.42 13.10
C ASN A 159 4.27 7.75 12.52
N ALA A 160 4.13 6.89 11.51
CA ALA A 160 5.24 6.22 10.88
C ALA A 160 5.74 7.00 9.65
N SER A 161 7.05 6.90 9.37
CA SER A 161 7.58 7.27 8.07
C SER A 161 7.02 6.32 7.01
N ALA A 162 6.70 6.83 5.82
CA ALA A 162 6.16 5.99 4.76
C ALA A 162 6.46 6.52 3.35
N LEU A 163 6.71 5.60 2.43
CA LEU A 163 6.77 5.84 1.00
C LEU A 163 5.48 5.33 0.36
N VAL A 164 4.78 6.19 -0.38
CA VAL A 164 3.57 5.83 -1.12
C VAL A 164 3.87 5.86 -2.61
N PHE A 165 3.85 4.69 -3.23
CA PHE A 165 4.00 4.52 -4.66
C PHE A 165 2.65 4.35 -5.34
N VAL A 166 2.53 4.89 -6.55
CA VAL A 166 1.43 4.70 -7.48
C VAL A 166 1.96 4.15 -8.79
N ALA A 167 1.18 3.30 -9.47
CA ALA A 167 1.56 2.79 -10.77
C ALA A 167 1.59 3.94 -11.80
N ASP A 168 2.62 3.96 -12.65
CA ASP A 168 2.74 4.86 -13.81
C ASP A 168 1.93 4.31 -15.01
#